data_AF-A0A3B5MTT7-F1
#
_entry.id   AF-A0A3B5MTT7-F1
#
_cell.length_a   1.000
_cell.length_b   1.000
_cell.length_c   1.000
_cell.angle_alpha   90.00
_cell.angle_beta   90.00
_cell.angle_gamma   90.00
#
_symmetry.space_group_name_H-M   'P 1'
#
loop_
_entity.id
_entity.type
_entity.pdbx_description
1 polymer ?
#
loop_
_entity_poly.entity_id
_entity_poly.type
_entity_poly.pdbx_seq_one_letter_code
_entity_poly.pdbx_strand_id
1 'polypeptide(L)'
;MSFVFFLHVTVATGRLMLGVRKWYYNMCGFNKLGLMRDDTIHEDSDVKEALRRLPENVGNDRVFRIKRALDLSMKQQILPKDQWTKYEEWWAIWI
;
A
#
# COMPACT_ATOMS: atom_id res chain seq x y z
N MET A 1 13.24 -36.15 21.09
CA MET A 1 12.69 -35.12 22.00
C MET A 1 12.85 -33.79 21.28
N SER A 2 11.86 -33.44 20.45
CA SER A 2 10.84 -32.41 20.76
C SER A 2 11.49 -31.02 20.77
N PHE A 3 11.27 -30.14 19.80
CA PHE A 3 10.02 -29.42 19.60
C PHE A 3 9.91 -28.93 18.14
N VAL A 4 8.94 -29.48 17.40
CA VAL A 4 8.44 -28.84 16.18
C VAL A 4 7.46 -27.77 16.67
N PHE A 5 7.84 -26.49 16.60
CA PHE A 5 6.95 -25.38 16.92
C PHE A 5 5.92 -25.23 15.79
N PHE A 6 4.90 -26.08 15.84
CA PHE A 6 3.75 -26.07 14.95
C PHE A 6 2.87 -24.87 15.32
N LEU A 7 3.14 -23.69 14.75
CA LEU A 7 2.21 -22.58 14.83
C LEU A 7 1.02 -22.89 13.90
N HIS A 8 0.02 -23.56 14.44
CA HIS A 8 -1.26 -23.80 13.80
C HIS A 8 -2.02 -22.45 13.71
N VAL A 9 -1.63 -21.57 12.79
CA VAL A 9 -2.54 -20.51 12.34
C VAL A 9 -3.68 -21.21 11.64
N THR A 10 -4.80 -21.37 12.35
CA THR A 10 -6.00 -21.99 11.77
C THR A 10 -6.40 -21.21 10.51
N VAL A 11 -6.68 -21.93 9.42
CA VAL A 11 -7.09 -21.35 8.12
C VAL A 11 -8.25 -20.35 8.27
N ALA A 12 -9.12 -20.56 9.27
CA ALA A 12 -10.23 -19.68 9.61
C ALA A 12 -9.78 -18.31 10.16
N THR A 13 -8.75 -18.28 11.01
CA THR A 13 -8.15 -17.03 11.53
C THR A 13 -7.53 -16.22 10.41
N GLY A 14 -6.89 -16.89 9.44
CA GLY A 14 -6.33 -16.24 8.25
C GLY A 14 -7.38 -15.48 7.43
N ARG A 15 -8.55 -16.08 7.17
CA ARG A 15 -9.63 -15.44 6.38
C ARG A 15 -10.25 -14.23 7.08
N LEU A 16 -10.49 -14.33 8.39
CA LEU A 16 -11.01 -13.20 9.17
C LEU A 16 -10.03 -12.02 9.17
N MET A 17 -8.74 -12.30 9.36
CA MET A 17 -7.69 -11.27 9.35
C MET A 17 -7.56 -10.57 8.00
N LEU A 18 -7.76 -11.28 6.88
CA LEU A 18 -7.80 -10.67 5.55
C LEU A 18 -8.99 -9.70 5.40
N GLY A 19 -10.16 -10.06 5.91
CA GLY A 19 -11.35 -9.20 5.91
C GLY A 19 -11.14 -7.90 6.70
N VAL A 20 -10.60 -8.01 7.91
CA VAL A 20 -10.26 -6.85 8.76
C VAL A 20 -9.22 -5.96 8.10
N ARG A 21 -8.18 -6.55 7.48
CA ARG A 21 -7.13 -5.78 6.80
C ARG A 21 -7.67 -5.02 5.58
N LYS A 22 -8.54 -5.64 4.79
CA LYS A 22 -9.20 -4.98 3.64
C LYS A 22 -10.13 -3.85 4.10
N TRP A 23 -10.87 -4.06 5.19
CA TRP A 23 -11.69 -3.02 5.79
C TRP A 23 -10.85 -1.82 6.24
N TYR A 24 -9.76 -2.07 6.96
CA TYR A 24 -8.83 -1.03 7.43
C TYR A 24 -8.20 -0.25 6.25
N TYR A 25 -7.77 -0.95 5.20
CA TYR A 25 -7.23 -0.33 3.98
C TYR A 25 -8.20 0.71 3.37
N ASN A 26 -9.49 0.37 3.27
CA ASN A 26 -10.50 1.28 2.72
C ASN A 26 -10.80 2.48 3.63
N MET A 27 -10.61 2.33 4.94
CA MET A 27 -10.81 3.39 5.94
C MET A 27 -9.70 4.44 5.90
N CYS A 28 -8.45 4.05 5.62
CA CYS A 28 -7.32 4.98 5.53
C CYS A 28 -7.46 6.02 4.41
N GLY A 29 -8.24 5.76 3.36
CA GLY A 29 -8.63 6.74 2.36
C GLY A 29 -7.57 7.15 1.33
N PHE A 30 -6.32 6.70 1.48
CA PHE A 30 -5.25 6.96 0.49
C PHE A 30 -5.54 6.37 -0.90
N ASN A 31 -6.35 5.31 -0.95
CA ASN A 31 -6.85 4.72 -2.20
C ASN A 31 -7.71 5.71 -3.00
N LYS A 32 -8.43 6.63 -2.33
CA LYS A 32 -9.24 7.67 -2.98
C LYS A 32 -8.41 8.79 -3.60
N LEU A 33 -7.15 8.91 -3.17
CA LEU A 33 -6.15 9.82 -3.72
C LEU A 33 -5.27 9.13 -4.78
N GLY A 34 -5.51 7.84 -5.05
CA GLY A 34 -4.74 7.06 -6.01
C GLY A 34 -3.30 6.83 -5.58
N LEU A 35 -3.04 6.85 -4.27
CA LEU A 35 -1.74 6.50 -3.68
C LEU A 35 -1.63 4.97 -3.53
N MET A 36 -0.40 4.47 -3.62
CA MET A 36 -0.08 3.11 -3.18
C MET A 36 0.30 3.11 -1.70
N ARG A 37 0.26 1.93 -1.06
CA ARG A 37 0.63 1.79 0.36
C ARG A 37 2.02 2.36 0.63
N ASP A 38 3.01 2.01 -0.20
CA ASP A 38 4.41 2.39 0.02
C ASP A 38 4.66 3.89 -0.22
N ASP A 39 3.72 4.60 -0.85
CA ASP A 39 3.77 6.06 -0.97
C ASP A 39 3.42 6.77 0.35
N THR A 40 2.81 6.06 1.32
CA THR A 40 2.39 6.61 2.62
C THR A 40 3.40 6.40 3.75
N ILE A 41 4.52 5.73 3.46
CA ILE A 41 5.59 5.49 4.42
C ILE A 41 6.36 6.78 4.68
N HIS A 42 6.70 7.04 5.95
CA HIS A 42 7.52 8.18 6.33
C HIS A 42 8.96 8.03 5.83
N GLU A 43 9.50 9.06 5.16
CA GLU A 43 10.83 9.01 4.54
C GLU A 43 11.97 9.22 5.57
N ASP A 44 12.34 8.14 6.26
CA ASP A 44 13.55 8.07 7.09
C ASP A 44 14.83 7.80 6.27
N SER A 45 15.97 7.57 6.93
CA SER A 45 17.24 7.28 6.26
C SER A 45 17.18 5.99 5.43
N ASP A 46 16.47 4.98 5.91
CA ASP A 46 16.42 3.65 5.30
C ASP A 46 15.51 3.66 4.07
N VAL A 47 14.37 4.35 4.17
CA VAL A 47 13.44 4.58 3.06
C VAL A 47 14.11 5.41 1.97
N LYS A 48 14.90 6.43 2.32
CA LYS A 48 15.66 7.21 1.33
C LYS A 48 16.66 6.36 0.56
N GLU A 49 17.38 5.48 1.25
CA GLU A 49 18.29 4.54 0.59
C GLU A 49 17.53 3.51 -0.27
N ALA A 50 16.36 3.04 0.18
CA ALA A 50 15.50 2.16 -0.62
C ALA A 50 15.00 2.86 -1.90
N LEU A 51 14.58 4.13 -1.80
CA LEU A 51 14.16 4.94 -2.94
C LEU A 51 15.31 5.17 -3.93
N ARG A 52 16.55 5.32 -3.45
CA ARG A 52 17.75 5.46 -4.29
C ARG A 52 18.04 4.20 -5.11
N ARG A 53 17.70 3.01 -4.59
CA ARG A 53 17.89 1.71 -5.27
C ARG A 53 16.81 1.38 -6.28
N LEU A 54 15.69 2.11 -6.25
CA LEU A 54 14.54 1.84 -7.09
C LEU A 54 14.85 2.19 -8.56
N PRO A 55 14.34 1.41 -9.54
CA PRO A 55 14.42 1.77 -10.94
C PRO A 55 13.79 3.13 -11.23
N GLU A 56 14.38 3.91 -12.14
CA GLU A 56 13.98 5.28 -12.41
C GLU A 56 12.51 5.40 -12.86
N ASN A 57 12.01 4.46 -13.66
CA ASN A 57 10.62 4.41 -14.10
C ASN A 57 9.65 4.31 -12.91
N VAL A 58 9.92 3.40 -11.97
CA VAL A 58 9.05 3.20 -10.79
C VAL A 58 9.13 4.40 -9.84
N GLY A 59 10.31 5.01 -9.71
CA GLY A 59 10.50 6.24 -8.94
C GLY A 59 9.72 7.42 -9.52
N ASN A 60 9.75 7.60 -10.84
CA ASN A 60 8.99 8.65 -11.53
C ASN A 60 7.47 8.46 -11.37
N ASP A 61 6.99 7.21 -11.49
CA ASP A 61 5.58 6.87 -11.27
C ASP A 61 5.12 7.20 -9.84
N ARG A 62 5.97 6.90 -8.84
CA ARG A 62 5.73 7.29 -7.44
C ARG A 62 5.58 8.80 -7.30
N VAL A 63 6.51 9.56 -7.85
CA VAL A 63 6.48 11.03 -7.79
C VAL A 63 5.22 11.58 -8.47
N PHE A 64 4.80 11.01 -9.59
CA PHE A 64 3.56 11.39 -10.27
C PHE A 64 2.32 11.16 -9.38
N ARG A 65 2.20 10.00 -8.74
CA ARG A 65 1.09 9.71 -7.83
C ARG A 65 1.04 10.67 -6.64
N ILE A 66 2.19 10.98 -6.04
CA ILE A 66 2.28 11.91 -4.90
C ILE A 66 1.88 13.32 -5.32
N LYS A 67 2.36 13.82 -6.48
CA LYS A 67 1.97 15.14 -7.01
C LYS A 67 0.48 15.24 -7.26
N ARG A 68 -0.11 14.19 -7.85
CA ARG A 68 -1.56 14.11 -8.07
C ARG A 68 -2.34 14.13 -6.75
N ALA A 69 -1.91 13.35 -5.77
CA ALA A 69 -2.55 13.31 -4.45
C ALA A 69 -2.46 14.68 -3.74
N LEU A 70 -1.33 15.37 -3.87
CA LEU A 70 -1.15 16.72 -3.33
C LEU A 70 -2.11 17.73 -3.98
N ASP A 71 -2.22 17.72 -5.30
CA ASP A 71 -3.15 18.60 -6.04
C ASP A 71 -4.61 18.35 -5.64
N LEU A 72 -5.03 17.09 -5.52
CA LEU A 72 -6.36 16.72 -5.05
C LEU A 72 -6.61 17.14 -3.60
N SER A 73 -5.61 16.96 -2.73
CA SER A 73 -5.67 17.40 -1.34
C SER A 73 -5.81 18.91 -1.23
N MET A 74 -5.09 19.69 -2.05
CA MET A 74 -5.23 21.14 -2.09
C MET A 74 -6.62 21.58 -2.54
N LYS A 75 -7.21 20.85 -3.50
CA LYS A 75 -8.57 21.11 -4.01
C LYS A 75 -9.68 20.55 -3.12
N GLN A 76 -9.34 19.79 -2.07
CA GLN A 76 -10.30 19.02 -1.26
C GLN A 76 -11.22 18.13 -2.12
N GLN A 77 -10.64 17.55 -3.18
CA GLN A 77 -11.32 16.67 -4.13
C GLN A 77 -10.76 15.25 -4.04
N ILE A 78 -11.55 14.28 -4.51
CA ILE A 78 -11.18 12.88 -4.59
C ILE A 78 -11.18 12.42 -6.04
N LEU A 79 -10.42 11.36 -6.35
CA LEU A 79 -10.48 10.77 -7.68
C LEU A 79 -11.85 10.13 -7.94
N PRO A 80 -12.26 10.01 -9.22
CA PRO A 80 -13.31 9.10 -9.65
C PRO A 80 -13.06 7.67 -9.16
N LYS A 81 -14.12 6.93 -8.79
CA LYS A 81 -14.03 5.60 -8.16
C LYS A 81 -13.31 4.55 -9.01
N ASP A 82 -13.37 4.69 -10.33
CA ASP A 82 -12.70 3.84 -11.32
C ASP A 82 -11.18 3.97 -11.28
N GLN A 83 -10.65 5.10 -10.79
CA GLN A 83 -9.22 5.39 -10.70
C GLN A 83 -8.63 5.14 -9.30
N TRP A 84 -9.41 4.59 -8.37
CA TRP A 84 -8.94 4.28 -7.03
C TRP A 84 -8.02 3.06 -7.04
N THR A 85 -6.92 3.14 -6.30
CA THR A 85 -5.98 2.04 -6.14
C THR A 85 -6.69 0.83 -5.52
N LYS A 86 -6.63 -0.32 -6.20
CA LYS A 86 -7.30 -1.53 -5.72
C LYS A 86 -6.44 -2.23 -4.67
N TYR A 87 -7.10 -2.85 -3.70
CA TYR A 87 -6.41 -3.60 -2.64
C TYR A 87 -5.51 -4.72 -3.18
N GLU A 88 -5.94 -5.37 -4.27
CA GLU A 88 -5.22 -6.51 -4.87
C GLU A 88 -3.96 -6.08 -5.65
N GLU A 89 -3.82 -4.80 -6.00
CA GLU A 89 -2.64 -4.28 -6.72
C GLU A 89 -1.38 -4.27 -5.84
N TRP A 90 -1.54 -4.44 -4.51
CA TRP A 90 -0.42 -4.45 -3.56
C TRP A 90 0.54 -5.64 -3.75
N TRP A 91 0.06 -6.76 -4.31
CA TRP A 91 0.85 -8.01 -4.41
C TRP A 91 1.52 -8.21 -5.77
N ALA A 92 1.07 -7.48 -6.80
CA ALA A 92 1.44 -7.73 -8.18
C ALA A 92 2.84 -7.19 -8.56
N ILE A 93 3.54 -6.51 -7.65
CA ILE A 93 4.84 -5.88 -7.90
C ILE A 93 6.00 -6.80 -7.44
N TRP A 94 5.70 -7.95 -6.83
CA TRP A 94 6.68 -8.91 -6.30
C TRP A 94 6.54 -10.34 -6.88
N ILE A 95 5.88 -10.50 -8.04
CA ILE A 95 5.86 -11.74 -8.86
C ILE A 95 6.49 -11.44 -10.23
#